data_AF-A0A315XTM9-F1
#
_entry.id   AF-A0A315XTM9-F1
#
_cell.length_a   1.000
_cell.length_b   1.000
_cell.length_c   1.000
_cell.angle_alpha   90.00
_cell.angle_beta   90.00
_cell.angle_gamma   90.00
#
_symmetry.space_group_name_H-M   'P 1'
#
loop_
_entity.id
_entity.type
_entity.pdbx_description
1 polymer ?
#
loop_
_entity_poly.entity_id
_entity_poly.type
_entity_poly.pdbx_seq_one_letter_code
_entity_poly.pdbx_strand_id
1 'polypeptide(L)'
;MTITADDIVTKVCQLSSLYQLSQEREQLGEPCLLLMYVGDGTVLGSDDSEKAEAARFLREADFMTAVVSEGDISDELASAADLVLRADETDEYVAKLFKDKTKKQIKEINACFIKARTAPAEEVLATESRAFYRLMADKNGGNSNE
;
A
#
# COMPACT_ATOMS: atom_id res chain seq x y z
N MET A 1 13.77 12.01 -6.13
CA MET A 1 12.57 11.48 -5.47
C MET A 1 11.86 12.60 -4.73
N THR A 2 10.54 12.67 -4.87
CA THR A 2 9.69 13.62 -4.15
C THR A 2 8.60 12.84 -3.43
N ILE A 3 8.42 13.10 -2.14
CA ILE A 3 7.39 12.47 -1.30
C ILE A 3 6.34 13.54 -0.96
N THR A 4 5.09 13.25 -1.25
CA THR A 4 3.94 14.07 -0.85
C THR A 4 3.01 13.19 -0.03
N ALA A 5 2.94 13.45 1.28
CA ALA A 5 2.14 12.68 2.21
C ALA A 5 0.85 13.44 2.58
N ASP A 6 -0.26 12.72 2.54
CA ASP A 6 -1.52 13.10 3.19
C ASP A 6 -1.91 12.04 4.24
N ASP A 7 -3.04 12.21 4.92
CA ASP A 7 -3.42 11.31 6.03
C ASP A 7 -3.79 9.89 5.55
N ILE A 8 -4.17 9.70 4.29
CA ILE A 8 -4.61 8.41 3.74
C ILE A 8 -3.60 7.87 2.70
N VAL A 9 -2.97 8.74 1.92
CA VAL A 9 -2.14 8.39 0.77
C VAL A 9 -0.80 9.10 0.87
N THR A 10 0.26 8.34 0.60
CA THR A 10 1.58 8.91 0.34
C THR A 10 1.89 8.71 -1.15
N LYS A 11 2.19 9.80 -1.86
CA LYS A 11 2.63 9.79 -3.25
C LYS A 11 4.15 9.93 -3.30
N VAL A 12 4.80 9.04 -4.05
CA VAL A 12 6.24 9.09 -4.30
C VAL A 12 6.47 9.15 -5.80
N CYS A 13 7.19 10.19 -6.24
CA CYS A 13 7.51 10.43 -7.64
C CYS A 13 9.03 10.48 -7.86
N GLN A 14 9.44 10.39 -9.12
CA GLN A 14 10.85 10.48 -9.54
C GLN A 14 11.73 9.44 -8.84
N LEU A 15 11.26 8.19 -8.86
CA LEU A 15 11.98 7.02 -8.37
C LEU A 15 12.89 6.49 -9.47
N SER A 16 14.18 6.41 -9.20
CA SER A 16 15.07 5.61 -10.06
C SER A 16 15.00 4.14 -9.69
N SER A 17 14.71 3.84 -8.42
CA SER A 17 14.59 2.48 -7.91
C SER A 17 13.60 2.41 -6.74
N LEU A 18 12.80 1.34 -6.65
CA LEU A 18 11.92 1.12 -5.48
C LEU A 18 12.71 0.82 -4.21
N TYR A 19 13.97 0.38 -4.30
CA TYR A 19 14.87 0.24 -3.15
C TYR A 19 15.00 1.54 -2.34
N GLN A 20 14.88 2.71 -2.98
CA GLN A 20 14.94 4.02 -2.32
C GLN A 20 13.86 4.17 -1.23
N LEU A 21 12.71 3.50 -1.38
CA LEU A 21 11.61 3.53 -0.41
C LEU A 21 12.00 2.87 0.91
N SER A 22 12.83 1.81 0.86
CA SER A 22 13.32 1.14 2.06
C SER A 22 14.21 2.04 2.92
N GLN A 23 14.91 2.98 2.28
CA GLN A 23 15.84 3.90 2.94
C GLN A 23 15.12 5.11 3.56
N GLU A 24 13.92 5.43 3.08
CA GLU A 24 13.19 6.65 3.43
C GLU A 24 11.90 6.34 4.18
N ARG A 25 11.84 5.17 4.85
CA ARG A 25 10.65 4.66 5.55
C ARG A 25 10.04 5.68 6.51
N GLU A 26 10.87 6.42 7.24
CA GLU A 26 10.40 7.45 8.18
C GLU A 26 9.68 8.60 7.46
N GLN A 27 10.13 8.98 6.26
CA GLN A 27 9.52 10.06 5.47
C GLN A 27 8.21 9.64 4.80
N LEU A 28 8.00 8.33 4.58
CA LEU A 28 6.76 7.81 4.00
C LEU A 28 5.57 7.94 4.97
N GLY A 29 5.84 7.97 6.27
CA GLY A 29 4.83 8.01 7.33
C GLY A 29 4.03 6.71 7.44
N GLU A 30 2.77 6.83 7.85
CA GLU A 30 1.83 5.71 7.96
C GLU A 30 0.61 5.91 7.04
N PRO A 31 0.81 5.85 5.70
CA PRO A 31 -0.30 5.96 4.77
C PRO A 31 -1.19 4.71 4.88
N CYS A 32 -2.41 4.79 4.36
CA CYS A 32 -3.19 3.60 4.06
C CYS A 32 -2.79 3.01 2.69
N LEU A 33 -2.38 3.87 1.75
CA LEU A 33 -1.95 3.50 0.41
C LEU A 33 -0.70 4.31 0.00
N LEU A 34 0.36 3.61 -0.39
CA LEU A 34 1.53 4.20 -1.02
C LEU A 34 1.40 4.13 -2.55
N LEU A 35 1.39 5.28 -3.20
CA LEU A 35 1.39 5.40 -4.67
C LEU A 35 2.82 5.68 -5.16
N MET A 36 3.39 4.72 -5.88
CA MET A 36 4.74 4.79 -6.43
C MET A 36 4.64 5.13 -7.91
N TYR A 37 4.83 6.40 -8.27
CA TYR A 37 4.85 6.85 -9.65
C TYR A 37 6.20 6.48 -10.28
N VAL A 38 6.17 5.48 -11.14
CA VAL A 38 7.33 4.96 -11.87
C VAL A 38 7.35 5.55 -13.29
N GLY A 39 8.54 5.81 -13.79
CA GLY A 39 8.76 6.30 -15.15
C GLY A 39 9.64 5.36 -15.95
N ASP A 40 9.95 5.76 -17.19
CA ASP A 40 10.87 5.03 -18.04
C ASP A 40 12.24 4.89 -17.37
N GLY A 41 12.63 3.65 -17.08
CA GLY A 41 13.91 3.32 -16.43
C GLY A 41 13.86 3.18 -14.91
N THR A 42 12.70 3.33 -14.26
CA THR A 42 12.56 2.89 -12.87
C THR A 42 12.73 1.37 -12.78
N VAL A 43 13.54 0.90 -11.84
CA VAL A 43 13.76 -0.53 -11.56
C VAL A 43 13.37 -0.90 -10.14
N LEU A 44 13.28 -2.19 -9.83
CA LEU A 44 13.04 -2.63 -8.46
C LEU A 44 14.28 -2.37 -7.57
N GLY A 45 15.47 -2.65 -8.11
CA GLY A 45 16.78 -2.50 -7.48
C GLY A 45 17.89 -2.60 -8.54
N SER A 46 19.07 -2.06 -8.27
CA SER A 46 20.20 -2.08 -9.23
C SER A 46 20.97 -3.40 -9.25
N ASP A 47 20.90 -4.17 -8.16
CA ASP A 47 21.42 -5.53 -8.03
C ASP A 47 20.45 -6.44 -7.27
N ASP A 48 20.78 -7.72 -7.15
CA ASP A 48 19.94 -8.73 -6.50
C ASP A 48 19.71 -8.45 -5.00
N SER A 49 20.66 -7.80 -4.32
CA SER A 49 20.53 -7.45 -2.90
C SER A 49 19.52 -6.31 -2.73
N GLU A 50 19.63 -5.25 -3.54
CA GLU A 50 18.68 -4.14 -3.53
C GLU A 50 17.27 -4.60 -3.92
N LYS A 51 17.16 -5.47 -4.93
CA LYS A 51 15.88 -6.05 -5.35
C LYS A 51 15.23 -6.86 -4.23
N ALA A 52 16.02 -7.70 -3.55
CA ALA A 52 15.53 -8.49 -2.42
C ALA A 52 15.05 -7.61 -1.28
N GLU A 53 15.78 -6.52 -0.98
CA GLU A 53 15.38 -5.57 0.06
C GLU A 53 14.12 -4.80 -0.31
N ALA A 54 14.01 -4.30 -1.55
CA ALA A 54 12.82 -3.61 -2.04
C ALA A 54 11.58 -4.50 -1.98
N ALA A 55 11.71 -5.76 -2.46
CA ALA A 55 10.63 -6.74 -2.42
C ALA A 55 10.25 -7.09 -0.97
N ARG A 56 11.22 -7.24 -0.07
CA ARG A 56 10.96 -7.48 1.35
C ARG A 56 10.20 -6.32 1.97
N PHE A 57 10.66 -5.10 1.75
CA PHE A 57 10.05 -3.88 2.27
C PHE A 57 8.58 -3.77 1.86
N LEU A 58 8.28 -3.93 0.57
CA LEU A 58 6.90 -3.84 0.06
C LEU A 58 6.02 -4.97 0.59
N ARG A 59 6.56 -6.19 0.68
CA ARG A 59 5.83 -7.34 1.23
C ARG A 59 5.48 -7.16 2.71
N GLU A 60 6.39 -6.59 3.50
CA GLU A 60 6.27 -6.40 4.94
C GLU A 60 5.64 -5.06 5.34
N ALA A 61 5.33 -4.18 4.37
CA ALA A 61 4.68 -2.90 4.62
C ALA A 61 3.32 -3.08 5.32
N ASP A 62 3.00 -2.20 6.26
CA ASP A 62 1.73 -2.16 7.00
C ASP A 62 0.64 -1.34 6.28
N PHE A 63 0.87 -1.02 5.01
CA PHE A 63 -0.01 -0.29 4.12
C PHE A 63 -0.07 -0.94 2.74
N MET A 64 -1.12 -0.64 1.98
CA MET A 64 -1.23 -1.08 0.59
C MET A 64 -0.26 -0.31 -0.30
N THR A 65 0.19 -0.93 -1.37
CA THR A 65 1.17 -0.37 -2.31
C THR A 65 0.60 -0.44 -3.73
N ALA A 66 0.81 0.60 -4.52
CA ALA A 66 0.47 0.61 -5.94
C ALA A 66 1.62 1.17 -6.76
N VAL A 67 1.97 0.47 -7.84
CA VAL A 67 2.79 1.05 -8.92
C VAL A 67 1.87 1.82 -9.86
N VAL A 68 2.24 3.07 -10.12
CA VAL A 68 1.49 3.99 -11.00
C VAL A 68 2.38 4.35 -12.18
N SER A 69 1.90 4.17 -13.41
CA SER A 69 2.65 4.50 -14.62
C SER A 69 1.75 5.10 -15.71
N GLU A 70 2.34 5.98 -16.54
CA GLU A 70 1.75 6.42 -17.80
C GLU A 70 1.94 5.37 -18.92
N GLY A 71 2.96 4.52 -18.80
CA GLY A 71 3.37 3.54 -19.80
C GLY A 71 3.29 2.10 -19.30
N ASP A 72 3.88 1.18 -20.06
CA ASP A 72 3.95 -0.23 -19.67
C ASP A 72 4.86 -0.42 -18.44
N ILE A 73 4.48 -1.34 -17.57
CA ILE A 73 5.19 -1.63 -16.33
C ILE A 73 5.82 -3.02 -16.48
N SER A 74 7.08 -3.16 -16.04
CA SER A 74 7.75 -4.45 -16.06
C SER A 74 7.07 -5.44 -15.10
N ASP A 75 7.06 -6.72 -15.45
CA ASP A 75 6.49 -7.78 -14.60
C ASP A 75 7.12 -7.79 -13.20
N GLU A 76 8.40 -7.46 -13.10
CA GLU A 76 9.13 -7.35 -11.82
C GLU A 76 8.56 -6.26 -10.92
N LEU A 77 8.29 -5.06 -11.47
CA LEU A 77 7.67 -3.97 -10.71
C LEU A 77 6.20 -4.26 -10.39
N ALA A 78 5.47 -4.78 -11.37
CA ALA A 78 4.06 -5.12 -11.22
C ALA A 78 3.84 -6.17 -10.11
N SER A 79 4.72 -7.18 -10.04
CA SER A 79 4.63 -8.26 -9.04
C SER A 79 5.08 -7.84 -7.64
N ALA A 80 5.79 -6.72 -7.51
CA ALA A 80 6.31 -6.24 -6.23
C ALA A 80 5.28 -5.43 -5.42
N ALA A 81 4.21 -4.96 -6.04
CA ALA A 81 3.16 -4.16 -5.41
C ALA A 81 1.81 -4.87 -5.38
N ASP A 82 0.89 -4.40 -4.53
CA ASP A 82 -0.45 -4.99 -4.44
C ASP A 82 -1.36 -4.61 -5.61
N LEU A 83 -1.08 -3.46 -6.24
CA LEU A 83 -1.88 -2.86 -7.28
C LEU A 83 -1.00 -2.29 -8.39
N VAL A 84 -1.54 -2.31 -9.60
CA VAL A 84 -0.98 -1.64 -10.77
C VAL A 84 -2.04 -0.69 -11.33
N LEU A 85 -1.72 0.60 -11.43
CA LEU A 85 -2.65 1.65 -11.84
C LEU A 85 -2.07 2.47 -12.99
N ARG A 86 -2.96 2.96 -13.86
CA ARG A 86 -2.62 3.98 -14.87
C ARG A 86 -2.67 5.37 -14.23
N ALA A 87 -1.72 6.23 -14.58
CA ALA A 87 -1.56 7.54 -13.94
C ALA A 87 -2.78 8.45 -14.13
N ASP A 88 -3.44 8.39 -15.29
CA ASP A 88 -4.62 9.18 -15.64
C ASP A 88 -5.89 8.76 -14.88
N GLU A 89 -5.95 7.52 -14.39
CA GLU A 89 -7.09 6.99 -13.63
C GLU A 89 -6.87 6.99 -12.11
N THR A 90 -5.63 7.20 -11.66
CA THR A 90 -5.23 6.96 -10.26
C THR A 90 -5.99 7.82 -9.26
N ASP A 91 -6.13 9.13 -9.52
CA ASP A 91 -6.80 10.03 -8.57
C ASP A 91 -8.30 9.71 -8.44
N GLU A 92 -8.97 9.38 -9.56
CA GLU A 92 -10.39 8.98 -9.53
C GLU A 92 -10.56 7.63 -8.81
N TYR A 93 -9.67 6.66 -9.07
CA TYR A 93 -9.68 5.36 -8.42
C TYR A 93 -9.56 5.49 -6.91
N VAL A 94 -8.57 6.25 -6.42
CA VAL A 94 -8.33 6.48 -4.99
C VAL A 94 -9.52 7.17 -4.34
N ALA A 95 -10.07 8.20 -4.98
CA ALA A 95 -11.24 8.92 -4.48
C ALA A 95 -12.46 8.00 -4.32
N LYS A 96 -12.68 7.07 -5.26
CA LYS A 96 -13.76 6.07 -5.16
C LYS A 96 -13.48 5.02 -4.09
N LEU A 97 -12.24 4.52 -4.02
CA LEU A 97 -11.85 3.46 -3.08
C LEU A 97 -12.09 3.89 -1.63
N PHE A 98 -11.65 5.10 -1.28
CA PHE A 98 -11.71 5.63 0.08
C PHE A 98 -12.92 6.52 0.36
N LYS A 99 -13.84 6.64 -0.60
CA LYS A 99 -15.07 7.41 -0.42
C LYS A 99 -15.82 7.00 0.85
N ASP A 100 -16.19 8.00 1.63
CA ASP A 100 -16.97 7.91 2.88
C ASP A 100 -16.34 7.03 3.98
N LYS A 101 -15.03 6.75 3.90
CA LYS A 101 -14.30 5.93 4.89
C LYS A 101 -13.36 6.79 5.71
N THR A 102 -13.30 6.50 7.00
CA THR A 102 -12.27 7.06 7.89
C THR A 102 -10.97 6.28 7.74
N LYS A 103 -9.83 6.90 8.10
CA LYS A 103 -8.52 6.24 8.12
C LYS A 103 -8.53 4.92 8.90
N LYS A 104 -9.22 4.87 10.05
CA LYS A 104 -9.39 3.64 10.83
C LYS A 104 -10.10 2.55 10.02
N GLN A 105 -11.21 2.90 9.36
CA GLN A 105 -11.96 1.94 8.54
C GLN A 105 -11.11 1.39 7.40
N ILE A 106 -10.32 2.25 6.77
CA ILE A 106 -9.40 1.84 5.69
C ILE A 106 -8.31 0.91 6.24
N LYS A 107 -7.66 1.23 7.37
CA LYS A 107 -6.64 0.38 7.99
C LYS A 107 -7.19 -1.01 8.33
N GLU A 108 -8.40 -1.10 8.89
CA GLU A 108 -9.04 -2.39 9.20
C GLU A 108 -9.33 -3.23 7.94
N ILE A 109 -9.77 -2.58 6.84
CA ILE A 109 -9.97 -3.25 5.55
C ILE A 109 -8.63 -3.72 4.97
N ASN A 110 -7.63 -2.85 4.94
CA ASN A 110 -6.31 -3.12 4.39
C ASN A 110 -5.58 -4.23 5.15
N ALA A 111 -5.81 -4.39 6.45
CA ALA A 111 -5.18 -5.43 7.26
C ALA A 111 -5.39 -6.85 6.67
N CYS A 112 -6.52 -7.11 6.03
CA CYS A 112 -6.82 -8.39 5.40
C CYS A 112 -5.95 -8.62 4.15
N PHE A 113 -5.85 -7.60 3.29
CA PHE A 113 -5.03 -7.64 2.07
C PHE A 113 -3.54 -7.74 2.40
N ILE A 114 -3.06 -6.96 3.37
CA ILE A 114 -1.68 -7.01 3.85
C ILE A 114 -1.36 -8.40 4.40
N LYS A 115 -2.26 -8.98 5.21
CA LYS A 115 -2.07 -10.32 5.77
C LYS A 115 -2.03 -11.40 4.67
N ALA A 116 -2.82 -11.24 3.61
CA ALA A 116 -2.87 -12.17 2.48
C ALA A 116 -1.55 -12.26 1.69
N ARG A 117 -0.63 -11.30 1.83
CA ARG A 117 0.70 -11.37 1.18
C ARG A 117 1.55 -12.55 1.62
N THR A 118 1.39 -12.99 2.87
CA THR A 118 2.30 -13.96 3.48
C THR A 118 1.62 -15.05 4.29
N ALA A 119 0.37 -14.84 4.71
CA ALA A 119 -0.31 -15.75 5.61
C ALA A 119 -1.15 -16.81 4.87
N PRO A 120 -1.34 -18.00 5.46
CA PRO A 120 -2.29 -18.97 4.94
C PRO A 120 -3.74 -18.45 5.02
N ALA A 121 -4.62 -19.01 4.18
CA ALA A 121 -6.00 -18.57 4.06
C ALA A 121 -6.77 -18.50 5.40
N GLU A 122 -6.53 -19.45 6.32
CA GLU A 122 -7.17 -19.46 7.64
C GLU A 122 -6.85 -18.20 8.46
N GLU A 123 -5.60 -17.76 8.45
CA GLU A 123 -5.18 -16.54 9.15
C GLU A 123 -5.76 -15.27 8.52
N VAL A 124 -5.91 -15.26 7.19
CA VAL A 124 -6.55 -14.15 6.46
C VAL A 124 -8.02 -14.04 6.87
N LEU A 125 -8.76 -15.16 6.88
CA LEU A 125 -10.17 -15.20 7.28
C LEU A 125 -10.38 -14.80 8.75
N ALA A 126 -9.47 -15.23 9.64
CA ALA A 126 -9.48 -14.80 11.03
C ALA A 126 -9.24 -13.29 11.18
N THR A 127 -8.36 -12.73 10.36
CA THR A 127 -8.07 -11.29 10.34
C THR A 127 -9.27 -10.50 9.83
N GLU A 128 -9.90 -10.94 8.74
CA GLU A 128 -11.13 -10.38 8.19
C GLU A 128 -12.25 -10.37 9.23
N SER A 129 -12.47 -11.50 9.91
CA SER A 129 -13.50 -11.61 10.95
C SER A 129 -13.28 -10.59 12.08
N ARG A 130 -12.03 -10.44 12.56
CA ARG A 130 -11.68 -9.47 13.61
C ARG A 130 -11.85 -8.03 13.16
N ALA A 131 -11.46 -7.71 11.93
CA ALA A 131 -11.65 -6.37 11.35
C ALA A 131 -13.14 -6.04 11.25
N PHE A 132 -13.95 -6.98 10.75
CA PHE A 132 -15.40 -6.82 10.65
C PHE A 132 -16.05 -6.54 12.02
N TYR A 133 -15.73 -7.31 13.06
CA TYR A 133 -16.28 -7.08 14.40
C TYR A 133 -15.89 -5.72 14.99
N ARG A 134 -14.66 -5.27 14.79
CA ARG A 134 -14.22 -3.93 15.22
C ARG A 134 -14.99 -2.81 14.53
N LEU A 135 -15.17 -2.93 13.21
CA LEU A 135 -15.96 -1.97 12.42
C LEU A 135 -17.43 -1.94 12.84
N MET A 136 -18.01 -3.11 13.13
CA MET A 136 -19.39 -3.20 13.60
C MET A 136 -19.57 -2.63 15.01
N ALA A 137 -18.59 -2.82 15.90
CA ALA A 137 -18.60 -2.20 17.22
C ALA A 137 -18.60 -0.67 17.11
N ASP A 138 -17.72 -0.10 16.29
CA ASP A 138 -17.67 1.34 16.03
C ASP A 138 -19.00 1.87 15.48
N LYS A 139 -19.57 1.17 14.48
CA LYS A 139 -20.83 1.56 13.84
C LYS A 139 -22.02 1.56 14.83
N ASN A 140 -22.03 0.63 15.77
CA ASN A 140 -23.12 0.46 16.74
C ASN A 140 -22.96 1.35 17.98
N GLY A 141 -22.05 2.33 17.96
CA GLY A 141 -21.82 3.25 19.07
C GLY A 141 -21.01 2.65 20.22
N GLY A 142 -20.29 1.55 19.95
CA GLY A 142 -19.47 0.85 20.93
C GLY A 142 -18.24 1.63 21.33
N ASN A 143 -18.38 2.52 22.31
CA ASN A 143 -17.39 2.61 23.39
C ASN A 143 -17.51 1.31 24.20
N SER A 144 -16.91 0.24 23.70
CA SER A 144 -16.91 -1.05 24.41
C SER A 144 -15.51 -1.25 24.99
N ASN A 145 -15.30 -0.63 26.17
CA ASN A 145 -14.28 -0.89 27.19
C ASN A 145 -12.94 -1.48 26.70
N GLU A 146 -11.94 -0.61 26.56
CA GLU A 146 -10.60 -0.95 27.08
C GLU A 146 -10.63 -1.04 28.62
#